data_AF-A0A4R6FH68-F1
#
_entry.id   AF-A0A4R6FH68-F1
#
_cell.length_a   1.000
_cell.length_b   1.000
_cell.length_c   1.000
_cell.angle_alpha   90.00
_cell.angle_beta   90.00
_cell.angle_gamma   90.00
#
_symmetry.space_group_name_H-M   'P 1'
#
loop_
_entity.id
_entity.type
_entity.pdbx_description
1 polymer ?
#
loop_
_entity_poly.entity_id
_entity_poly.type
_entity_poly.pdbx_seq_one_letter_code
_entity_poly.pdbx_strand_id
1 'polypeptide(L)'
;MRFFRGFGGRLYKHDSQLAINLARSVFARWQDRILALALLALCVALLRSRVSEMQLPTRTWIALAVGIALGWSAGQLLNARAKFHASDGVIASDALNPKLVRHFLIAFHVAPIALTIALVLMVMPDLVLFAVSGYGAGAYLAYRLAAFSHEKNVSFRWSAASPAIRALLRNPVIGAIAGALPVFAIALQQGLEPRALQILVTAEITILALLFTTVEYPIVAFMRVSGKAPLSIILYHIKGLAGFGAVVACLIWFGDSTGLAVTVVAIVLAAGFLIAIRILLYCIHFKAIGDLLTGLTIAAIMGAVVIAAPLAPVLMALLVWNLHRRASARTWLIT
;
A
#
# COMPACT_ATOMS: atom_id res chain seq x y z
N MET A 1 10.82 11.33 -32.60
CA MET A 1 11.06 11.66 -31.17
C MET A 1 11.43 13.15 -30.93
N ARG A 2 10.71 14.12 -31.50
CA ARG A 2 10.97 15.58 -31.29
C ARG A 2 10.03 16.25 -30.27
N PHE A 3 9.00 15.55 -29.80
CA PHE A 3 7.94 16.13 -28.96
C PHE A 3 8.34 16.42 -27.49
N PHE A 4 9.42 15.82 -26.98
CA PHE A 4 9.80 15.91 -25.55
C PHE A 4 10.85 16.98 -25.21
N ARG A 5 11.35 17.75 -26.18
CA ARG A 5 12.39 18.76 -25.90
C ARG A 5 11.90 19.97 -25.09
N GLY A 6 10.58 20.20 -24.99
CA GLY A 6 9.98 21.29 -24.20
C GLY A 6 9.49 20.91 -22.79
N PHE A 7 9.36 19.63 -22.46
CA PHE A 7 8.74 19.15 -21.21
C PHE A 7 9.79 18.74 -20.17
N GLY A 8 10.42 19.68 -19.45
CA GLY A 8 11.32 19.33 -18.33
C GLY A 8 12.35 18.25 -18.70
N GLY A 9 12.86 18.29 -19.94
CA GLY A 9 13.37 17.10 -20.62
C GLY A 9 14.52 16.39 -19.93
N ARG A 10 15.33 17.10 -19.14
CA ARG A 10 16.38 16.51 -18.30
C ARG A 10 15.82 15.81 -17.07
N LEU A 11 14.88 16.42 -16.34
CA LEU A 11 14.16 15.79 -15.22
C LEU A 11 13.47 14.50 -15.69
N TYR A 12 12.74 14.59 -16.81
CA TYR A 12 12.03 13.44 -17.36
C TYR A 12 12.98 12.33 -17.79
N LYS A 13 14.04 12.66 -18.53
CA LYS A 13 15.03 11.70 -19.00
C LYS A 13 15.76 11.01 -17.84
N HIS A 14 16.19 11.78 -16.84
CA HIS A 14 16.90 11.27 -15.68
C HIS A 14 16.05 10.25 -14.91
N ASP A 15 14.81 10.60 -14.56
CA ASP A 15 13.94 9.68 -13.84
C ASP A 15 13.47 8.50 -14.68
N SER A 16 13.27 8.70 -15.98
CA SER A 16 12.94 7.60 -16.89
C SER A 16 14.08 6.58 -16.95
N GLN A 17 15.33 7.03 -16.99
CA GLN A 17 16.49 6.15 -16.94
C GLN A 17 16.58 5.40 -15.62
N LEU A 18 16.34 6.07 -14.49
CA LEU A 18 16.30 5.41 -13.18
C LEU A 18 15.19 4.35 -13.13
N ALA A 19 13.99 4.66 -13.61
CA ALA A 19 12.88 3.71 -13.66
C ALA A 19 13.17 2.52 -14.57
N ILE A 20 13.78 2.74 -15.74
CA ILE A 20 14.18 1.68 -16.67
C ILE A 20 15.27 0.80 -16.06
N ASN A 21 16.29 1.38 -15.44
CA ASN A 21 17.37 0.64 -14.80
C ASN A 21 16.86 -0.19 -13.61
N LEU A 22 15.92 0.39 -12.84
CA LEU A 22 15.20 -0.31 -11.78
C LEU A 22 14.40 -1.50 -12.32
N ALA A 23 13.60 -1.29 -13.38
CA ALA A 23 12.82 -2.35 -13.99
C ALA A 23 13.74 -3.46 -14.53
N ARG A 24 14.86 -3.10 -15.16
CA ARG A 24 15.86 -4.07 -15.65
C ARG A 24 16.51 -4.87 -14.53
N SER A 25 16.79 -4.26 -13.38
CA SER A 25 17.38 -4.98 -12.25
C SER A 25 16.36 -5.89 -11.56
N VAL A 26 15.11 -5.45 -11.43
CA VAL A 26 14.00 -6.26 -10.88
C VAL A 26 13.68 -7.45 -11.78
N PHE A 27 13.67 -7.25 -13.09
CA PHE A 27 13.34 -8.26 -14.09
C PHE A 27 14.57 -8.75 -14.84
N ALA A 28 15.70 -8.86 -14.16
CA ALA A 28 16.97 -9.27 -14.77
C ALA A 28 16.89 -10.72 -15.27
N ARG A 29 16.23 -11.61 -14.52
CA ARG A 29 16.08 -13.02 -14.89
C ARG A 29 14.76 -13.23 -15.64
N TRP A 30 14.78 -14.09 -16.66
CA TRP A 30 13.58 -14.47 -17.39
C TRP A 30 12.51 -15.12 -16.50
N GLN A 31 12.95 -15.86 -15.47
CA GLN A 31 12.08 -16.45 -14.45
C GLN A 31 11.26 -15.39 -13.70
N ASP A 32 11.88 -14.26 -13.33
CA ASP A 32 11.22 -13.17 -12.61
C ASP A 32 10.14 -12.50 -13.50
N ARG A 33 10.40 -12.40 -14.81
CA ARG A 33 9.44 -11.86 -15.79
C ARG A 33 8.23 -12.77 -15.96
N ILE A 34 8.48 -14.07 -16.17
CA ILE A 34 7.41 -15.06 -16.34
C ILE A 34 6.55 -15.12 -15.08
N LEU A 35 7.18 -15.16 -13.90
CA LEU A 35 6.48 -15.15 -12.63
C LEU A 35 5.62 -13.89 -12.47
N ALA A 36 6.17 -12.71 -12.74
CA ALA A 36 5.42 -11.46 -12.62
C ALA A 36 4.24 -11.38 -13.60
N LEU A 37 4.42 -11.83 -14.85
CA LEU A 37 3.34 -11.89 -15.83
C LEU A 37 2.26 -12.90 -15.44
N ALA A 38 2.65 -14.09 -14.97
CA ALA A 38 1.72 -15.11 -14.50
C ALA A 38 0.91 -14.60 -13.29
N LEU A 39 1.57 -13.95 -12.33
CA LEU A 39 0.91 -13.34 -11.17
C LEU A 39 -0.03 -12.20 -11.61
N LEU A 40 0.39 -11.36 -12.54
CA LEU A 40 -0.45 -10.28 -13.07
C LEU A 40 -1.70 -10.83 -13.77
N ALA A 41 -1.54 -11.81 -14.65
CA ALA A 41 -2.63 -12.46 -15.34
C ALA A 41 -3.62 -13.12 -14.36
N LEU A 42 -3.09 -13.80 -13.34
CA LEU A 42 -3.88 -14.38 -12.26
C LEU A 42 -4.69 -13.31 -11.52
N CYS A 43 -4.05 -12.21 -11.11
CA CYS A 43 -4.72 -11.10 -10.42
C CYS A 43 -5.85 -10.51 -11.27
N VAL A 44 -5.58 -10.27 -12.56
CA VAL A 44 -6.56 -9.73 -13.52
C VAL A 44 -7.75 -10.67 -13.69
N ALA A 45 -7.51 -11.97 -13.90
CA ALA A 45 -8.56 -12.95 -14.08
C ALA A 45 -9.52 -12.99 -12.87
N LEU A 46 -8.98 -12.84 -11.67
CA LEU A 46 -9.74 -12.93 -10.42
C LEU A 46 -10.48 -11.66 -10.06
N LEU A 47 -9.85 -10.52 -10.30
CA LEU A 47 -10.56 -9.25 -10.23
C LEU A 47 -11.74 -9.28 -11.20
N ARG A 48 -11.54 -9.77 -12.43
CA ARG A 48 -12.59 -9.83 -13.45
C ARG A 48 -13.75 -10.73 -13.01
N SER A 49 -13.47 -11.94 -12.52
CA SER A 49 -14.53 -12.87 -12.11
C SER A 49 -15.39 -12.32 -10.97
N ARG A 50 -14.79 -11.63 -10.01
CA ARG A 50 -15.52 -11.02 -8.88
C ARG A 50 -16.29 -9.78 -9.28
N VAL A 51 -15.68 -8.94 -10.08
CA VAL A 51 -16.32 -7.73 -10.58
C VAL A 51 -17.49 -8.08 -11.48
N SER A 52 -17.43 -9.14 -12.29
CA SER A 52 -18.55 -9.51 -13.16
C SER A 52 -19.83 -9.88 -12.41
N GLU A 53 -19.73 -10.37 -11.17
CA GLU A 53 -20.88 -10.76 -10.32
C GLU A 53 -21.52 -9.56 -9.60
N MET A 54 -20.85 -8.42 -9.55
CA MET A 54 -21.31 -7.25 -8.80
C MET A 54 -22.32 -6.42 -9.60
N GLN A 55 -23.27 -5.80 -8.87
CA GLN A 55 -24.19 -4.83 -9.46
C GLN A 55 -23.42 -3.61 -9.99
N LEU A 56 -23.90 -3.02 -11.10
CA LEU A 56 -23.25 -1.90 -11.78
C LEU A 56 -22.89 -0.75 -10.84
N PRO A 57 -23.77 -0.25 -9.94
CA PRO A 57 -23.43 0.85 -9.05
C PRO A 57 -22.22 0.54 -8.15
N THR A 58 -22.14 -0.66 -7.61
CA THR A 58 -21.03 -1.11 -6.75
C THR A 58 -19.72 -1.11 -7.54
N ARG A 59 -19.74 -1.63 -8.76
CA ARG A 59 -18.54 -1.67 -9.63
C ARG A 59 -18.07 -0.26 -9.98
N THR A 60 -18.99 0.64 -10.29
CA THR A 60 -18.69 2.05 -10.60
C THR A 60 -18.00 2.74 -9.42
N TRP A 61 -18.52 2.57 -8.20
CA TRP A 61 -17.90 3.12 -6.99
C TRP A 61 -16.53 2.53 -6.72
N ILE A 62 -16.35 1.22 -6.92
CA ILE A 62 -15.04 0.56 -6.80
C ILE A 62 -14.05 1.15 -7.82
N ALA A 63 -14.43 1.24 -9.09
CA ALA A 63 -13.60 1.79 -10.15
C ALA A 63 -13.15 3.22 -9.83
N LEU A 64 -14.10 4.06 -9.38
CA LEU A 64 -13.82 5.44 -8.97
C LEU A 64 -12.87 5.49 -7.76
N ALA A 65 -13.13 4.72 -6.71
CA ALA A 65 -12.32 4.70 -5.49
C ALA A 65 -10.89 4.20 -5.75
N VAL A 66 -10.74 3.13 -6.54
CA VAL A 66 -9.42 2.62 -6.96
C VAL A 66 -8.70 3.67 -7.80
N GLY A 67 -9.40 4.30 -8.75
CA GLY A 67 -8.88 5.43 -9.52
C GLY A 67 -8.34 6.52 -8.60
N ILE A 68 -9.15 7.02 -7.66
CA ILE A 68 -8.77 8.06 -6.69
C ILE A 68 -7.52 7.64 -5.90
N ALA A 69 -7.50 6.42 -5.36
CA ALA A 69 -6.37 5.92 -4.58
C ALA A 69 -5.07 5.85 -5.40
N LEU A 70 -5.13 5.35 -6.64
CA LEU A 70 -3.99 5.30 -7.56
C LEU A 70 -3.52 6.70 -7.95
N GLY A 71 -4.44 7.59 -8.31
CA GLY A 71 -4.16 8.96 -8.68
C GLY A 71 -3.50 9.74 -7.55
N TRP A 72 -4.08 9.64 -6.36
CA TRP A 72 -3.55 10.25 -5.15
C TRP A 72 -2.14 9.76 -4.85
N SER A 73 -1.92 8.44 -4.87
CA SER A 73 -0.64 7.84 -4.54
C SER A 73 0.44 8.23 -5.55
N ALA A 74 0.11 8.21 -6.85
CA ALA A 74 1.00 8.67 -7.90
C ALA A 74 1.32 10.17 -7.76
N GLY A 75 0.31 11.01 -7.49
CA GLY A 75 0.50 12.44 -7.27
C GLY A 75 1.42 12.74 -6.08
N GLN A 76 1.21 12.06 -4.94
CA GLN A 76 2.10 12.19 -3.78
C GLN A 76 3.54 11.77 -4.09
N LEU A 77 3.72 10.65 -4.79
CA LEU A 77 5.05 10.15 -5.18
C LEU A 77 5.77 11.15 -6.11
N LEU A 78 5.09 11.62 -7.15
CA LEU A 78 5.66 12.54 -8.12
C LEU A 78 5.98 13.91 -7.51
N ASN A 79 5.13 14.42 -6.62
CA ASN A 79 5.40 15.65 -5.87
C ASN A 79 6.60 15.49 -4.92
N ALA A 80 6.70 14.37 -4.21
CA ALA A 80 7.85 14.09 -3.36
C ALA A 80 9.15 13.98 -4.16
N ARG A 81 9.07 13.36 -5.35
CA ARG A 81 10.19 13.20 -6.26
C ARG A 81 10.65 14.54 -6.86
N ALA A 82 9.71 15.37 -7.30
CA ALA A 82 10.01 16.73 -7.75
C ALA A 82 10.70 17.56 -6.67
N LYS A 83 10.26 17.45 -5.41
CA LYS A 83 10.92 18.09 -4.25
C LYS A 83 12.34 17.56 -4.02
N PHE A 84 12.55 16.25 -4.15
CA PHE A 84 13.88 15.66 -4.02
C PHE A 84 14.86 16.18 -5.08
N HIS A 85 14.39 16.36 -6.31
CA HIS A 85 15.21 16.90 -7.40
C HIS A 85 15.70 18.32 -7.14
N ALA A 86 14.96 19.13 -6.35
CA ALA A 86 15.41 20.47 -5.95
C ALA A 86 16.67 20.44 -5.06
N SER A 87 16.93 19.30 -4.40
CA SER A 87 18.16 19.06 -3.61
C SER A 87 19.23 18.26 -4.36
N ASP A 88 18.96 17.79 -5.58
CA ASP A 88 19.88 16.98 -6.38
C ASP A 88 20.63 17.87 -7.38
N GLY A 89 21.87 18.26 -7.03
CA GLY A 89 22.63 19.35 -7.65
C GLY A 89 22.81 19.29 -9.17
N VAL A 90 22.63 18.12 -9.80
CA VAL A 90 22.73 17.96 -11.27
C VAL A 90 21.48 18.43 -12.01
N ILE A 91 20.30 18.37 -11.37
CA ILE A 91 18.99 18.71 -11.95
C ILE A 91 18.20 19.72 -11.11
N ALA A 92 18.78 20.23 -10.03
CA ALA A 92 18.16 21.19 -9.11
C ALA A 92 17.68 22.47 -9.81
N SER A 93 18.46 23.02 -10.74
CA SER A 93 18.06 24.23 -11.48
C SER A 93 16.78 24.05 -12.29
N ASP A 94 16.58 22.87 -12.88
CA ASP A 94 15.35 22.53 -13.59
C ASP A 94 14.19 22.25 -12.62
N ALA A 95 14.49 21.64 -11.46
CA ALA A 95 13.50 21.33 -10.41
C ALA A 95 13.02 22.56 -9.62
N LEU A 96 13.79 23.65 -9.60
CA LEU A 96 13.38 24.92 -9.01
C LEU A 96 12.47 25.74 -9.95
N ASN A 97 12.38 25.39 -11.23
CA ASN A 97 11.52 26.08 -12.19
C ASN A 97 10.08 25.50 -12.18
N PRO A 98 9.06 26.24 -11.71
CA PRO A 98 7.70 25.72 -11.58
C PRO A 98 7.10 25.23 -12.90
N LYS A 99 7.45 25.86 -14.03
CA LYS A 99 6.97 25.45 -15.36
C LYS A 99 7.54 24.09 -15.74
N LEU A 100 8.84 23.86 -15.53
CA LEU A 100 9.50 22.59 -15.86
C LEU A 100 9.02 21.45 -14.95
N VAL A 101 8.81 21.72 -13.66
CA VAL A 101 8.22 20.76 -12.72
C VAL A 101 6.80 20.39 -13.13
N ARG A 102 5.95 21.35 -13.49
CA ARG A 102 4.58 21.06 -13.96
C ARG A 102 4.59 20.16 -15.20
N HIS A 103 5.48 20.45 -16.16
CA HIS A 103 5.64 19.61 -17.35
C HIS A 103 6.15 18.20 -17.01
N PHE A 104 7.11 18.07 -16.10
CA PHE A 104 7.59 16.79 -15.58
C PHE A 104 6.45 15.98 -14.93
N LEU A 105 5.66 16.59 -14.05
CA LEU A 105 4.53 15.93 -13.39
C LEU A 105 3.50 15.43 -14.40
N ILE A 106 3.08 16.28 -15.35
CA ILE A 106 2.13 15.90 -16.40
C ILE A 106 2.67 14.74 -17.24
N ALA A 107 3.93 14.83 -17.69
CA ALA A 107 4.55 13.79 -18.51
C ALA A 107 4.64 12.45 -17.76
N PHE A 108 4.94 12.47 -16.47
CA PHE A 108 5.02 11.25 -15.67
C PHE A 108 3.68 10.62 -15.33
N HIS A 109 2.58 11.39 -15.30
CA HIS A 109 1.25 10.82 -15.12
C HIS A 109 0.78 9.99 -16.32
N VAL A 110 1.35 10.17 -17.52
CA VAL A 110 0.98 9.41 -18.73
C VAL A 110 1.16 7.90 -18.52
N ALA A 111 2.29 7.46 -17.95
CA ALA A 111 2.56 6.04 -17.79
C ALA A 111 1.64 5.34 -16.77
N PRO A 112 1.42 5.86 -15.54
CA PRO A 112 0.45 5.32 -14.61
C PRO A 112 -1.00 5.38 -15.12
N ILE A 113 -1.39 6.43 -15.86
CA ILE A 113 -2.72 6.50 -16.49
C ILE A 113 -2.87 5.38 -17.52
N ALA A 114 -1.89 5.22 -18.41
CA ALA A 114 -1.91 4.15 -19.41
C ALA A 114 -1.97 2.76 -18.76
N LEU A 115 -1.22 2.54 -17.69
CA LEU A 115 -1.27 1.31 -16.90
C LEU A 115 -2.65 1.10 -16.26
N THR A 116 -3.24 2.15 -15.70
CA THR A 116 -4.59 2.10 -15.11
C THR A 116 -5.63 1.75 -16.17
N ILE A 117 -5.59 2.38 -17.35
CA ILE A 117 -6.47 2.08 -18.48
C ILE A 117 -6.31 0.62 -18.89
N ALA A 118 -5.08 0.13 -19.07
CA ALA A 118 -4.83 -1.25 -19.47
C ALA A 118 -5.40 -2.25 -18.45
N LEU A 119 -5.17 -2.03 -17.16
CA LEU A 119 -5.70 -2.90 -16.08
C LEU A 119 -7.23 -2.87 -16.04
N VAL A 120 -7.85 -1.68 -16.14
CA VAL A 120 -9.30 -1.55 -16.08
C VAL A 120 -9.96 -2.15 -17.32
N LEU A 121 -9.39 -1.99 -18.51
CA LEU A 121 -9.86 -2.66 -19.74
C LEU A 121 -9.88 -4.18 -19.61
N MET A 122 -8.92 -4.76 -18.88
CA MET A 122 -8.87 -6.20 -18.68
C MET A 122 -9.92 -6.71 -17.67
N VAL A 123 -10.31 -5.89 -16.69
CA VAL A 123 -11.19 -6.27 -15.57
C VAL A 123 -12.64 -5.81 -15.76
N MET A 124 -12.87 -4.55 -16.12
CA MET A 124 -14.16 -3.86 -16.21
C MET A 124 -14.10 -2.78 -17.31
N PRO A 125 -14.17 -3.17 -18.59
CA PRO A 125 -13.93 -2.26 -19.72
C PRO A 125 -14.96 -1.13 -19.83
N ASP A 126 -16.18 -1.34 -19.35
CA ASP A 126 -17.26 -0.36 -19.27
C ASP A 126 -16.97 0.79 -18.28
N LEU A 127 -16.01 0.61 -17.36
CA LEU A 127 -15.74 1.55 -16.26
C LEU A 127 -14.41 2.31 -16.37
N VAL A 128 -13.73 2.22 -17.53
CA VAL A 128 -12.45 2.93 -17.77
C VAL A 128 -12.58 4.42 -17.48
N LEU A 129 -13.67 5.03 -17.93
CA LEU A 129 -13.90 6.47 -17.77
C LEU A 129 -13.98 6.86 -16.28
N PHE A 130 -14.68 6.07 -15.45
CA PHE A 130 -14.77 6.30 -14.00
C PHE A 130 -13.42 6.12 -13.30
N ALA A 131 -12.65 5.09 -13.66
CA ALA A 131 -11.33 4.86 -13.07
C ALA A 131 -10.33 5.98 -13.43
N VAL A 132 -10.32 6.43 -14.69
CA VAL A 132 -9.47 7.54 -15.14
C VAL A 132 -9.89 8.87 -14.53
N SER A 133 -11.19 9.15 -14.45
CA SER A 133 -11.72 10.33 -13.75
C SER A 133 -11.36 10.32 -12.27
N GLY A 134 -11.50 9.17 -11.61
CA GLY A 134 -11.05 8.97 -10.23
C GLY A 134 -9.56 9.23 -10.09
N TYR A 135 -8.73 8.68 -10.98
CA TYR A 135 -7.30 8.95 -11.01
C TYR A 135 -6.99 10.44 -11.12
N GLY A 136 -7.63 11.13 -12.07
CA GLY A 136 -7.48 12.58 -12.24
C GLY A 136 -7.82 13.34 -10.96
N ALA A 137 -8.95 13.01 -10.33
CA ALA A 137 -9.39 13.63 -9.07
C ALA A 137 -8.39 13.40 -7.93
N GLY A 138 -7.91 12.15 -7.76
CA GLY A 138 -6.92 11.82 -6.74
C GLY A 138 -5.58 12.54 -6.95
N ALA A 139 -5.07 12.55 -8.19
CA ALA A 139 -3.81 13.21 -8.54
C ALA A 139 -3.90 14.74 -8.34
N TYR A 140 -5.02 15.33 -8.74
CA TYR A 140 -5.30 16.76 -8.54
C TYR A 140 -5.36 17.11 -7.05
N LEU A 141 -6.04 16.29 -6.23
CA LEU A 141 -6.13 16.51 -4.79
C LEU A 141 -4.75 16.43 -4.13
N ALA A 142 -3.92 15.46 -4.52
CA ALA A 142 -2.54 15.35 -4.04
C ALA A 142 -1.69 16.56 -4.42
N TYR A 143 -1.82 17.09 -5.64
CA TYR A 143 -1.16 18.31 -6.08
C TYR A 143 -1.59 19.53 -5.26
N ARG A 144 -2.90 19.73 -5.05
CA ARG A 144 -3.43 20.87 -4.28
C ARG A 144 -2.96 20.84 -2.82
N LEU A 145 -2.95 19.68 -2.20
CA LEU A 145 -2.47 19.53 -0.82
C LEU A 145 -0.96 19.74 -0.71
N ALA A 146 -0.19 19.30 -1.71
CA ALA A 146 1.24 19.56 -1.75
C ALA A 146 1.57 21.05 -1.91
N ALA A 147 0.78 21.79 -2.71
CA ALA A 147 0.90 23.24 -2.87
C ALA A 147 0.54 23.98 -1.57
N PHE A 148 -0.60 23.64 -0.96
CA PHE A 148 -1.02 24.21 0.32
C PHE A 148 0.00 23.97 1.44
N SER A 149 0.56 22.76 1.51
CA SER A 149 1.62 22.40 2.45
C SER A 149 2.88 23.26 2.27
N HIS A 150 3.19 23.64 1.04
CA HIS A 150 4.35 24.48 0.74
C HIS A 150 4.12 25.94 1.14
N GLU A 151 2.94 26.50 0.82
CA GLU A 151 2.58 27.88 1.14
C GLU A 151 2.51 28.15 2.65
N LYS A 152 2.02 27.18 3.43
CA LYS A 152 1.85 27.36 4.88
C LYS A 152 3.05 26.92 5.72
N ASN A 153 4.13 26.41 5.10
CA ASN A 153 5.21 25.68 5.81
C ASN A 153 4.69 24.54 6.72
N VAL A 154 3.45 24.10 6.52
CA VAL A 154 2.85 23.00 7.27
C VAL A 154 3.12 21.75 6.47
N SER A 155 3.99 20.87 6.97
CA SER A 155 4.25 19.58 6.34
C SER A 155 3.06 18.63 6.53
N PHE A 156 1.99 18.85 5.76
CA PHE A 156 0.83 17.97 5.79
C PHE A 156 1.12 16.69 5.03
N ARG A 157 1.74 15.73 5.72
CA ARG A 157 1.99 14.38 5.21
C ARG A 157 0.97 13.42 5.82
N TRP A 158 -0.15 13.20 5.13
CA TRP A 158 -1.03 12.05 5.43
C TRP A 158 -0.27 10.72 5.37
N SER A 159 0.78 10.62 4.53
CA SER A 159 1.65 9.43 4.42
C SER A 159 2.74 9.34 5.50
N ALA A 160 2.77 10.28 6.45
CA ALA A 160 3.70 10.26 7.56
C ALA A 160 2.98 10.77 8.80
N ALA A 161 2.19 9.89 9.43
CA ALA A 161 2.07 9.90 10.89
C ALA A 161 3.43 10.31 11.46
N SER A 162 3.49 11.39 12.24
CA SER A 162 4.77 11.90 12.77
C SER A 162 5.54 10.77 13.45
N PRO A 163 6.88 10.86 13.58
CA PRO A 163 7.64 9.85 14.33
C PRO A 163 7.02 9.54 15.70
N ALA A 164 6.44 10.56 16.35
CA ALA A 164 5.66 10.43 17.58
C ALA A 164 4.38 9.60 17.41
N ILE A 165 3.55 9.86 16.39
CA ILE A 165 2.35 9.05 16.13
C ILE A 165 2.74 7.60 15.79
N ARG A 166 3.82 7.38 15.04
CA ARG A 166 4.28 6.01 14.74
C ARG A 166 4.82 5.28 15.96
N ALA A 167 5.52 5.99 16.85
CA ALA A 167 5.93 5.44 18.13
C ALA A 167 4.72 5.12 19.02
N LEU A 168 3.71 5.98 19.01
CA LEU A 168 2.45 5.79 19.71
C LEU A 168 1.71 4.55 19.19
N LEU A 169 1.57 4.40 17.87
CA LEU A 169 0.95 3.23 17.24
C LEU A 169 1.69 1.92 17.50
N ARG A 170 3.00 1.96 17.84
CA ARG A 170 3.74 0.75 18.25
C ARG A 170 3.50 0.36 19.71
N ASN A 171 2.90 1.22 20.52
CA ASN A 171 2.64 0.94 21.93
C ASN A 171 1.43 -0.01 22.07
N PRO A 172 1.58 -1.18 22.74
CA PRO A 172 0.48 -2.11 22.94
C PRO A 172 -0.70 -1.50 23.70
N VAL A 173 -0.46 -0.53 24.60
CA VAL A 173 -1.52 0.18 25.33
C VAL A 173 -2.37 1.02 24.39
N ILE A 174 -1.75 1.67 23.40
CA ILE A 174 -2.47 2.45 22.38
C ILE A 174 -3.26 1.51 21.47
N GLY A 175 -2.68 0.35 21.15
CA GLY A 175 -3.41 -0.75 20.52
C GLY A 175 -4.68 -1.10 21.29
N ALA A 176 -4.55 -1.36 22.59
CA ALA A 176 -5.66 -1.69 23.46
C ALA A 176 -6.73 -0.59 23.51
N ILE A 177 -6.33 0.68 23.64
CA ILE A 177 -7.24 1.84 23.62
C ILE A 177 -7.98 1.92 22.28
N ALA A 178 -7.26 1.78 21.16
CA ALA A 178 -7.89 1.76 19.84
C ALA A 178 -8.84 0.57 19.68
N GLY A 179 -8.58 -0.56 20.34
CA GLY A 179 -9.46 -1.72 20.33
C GLY A 179 -10.76 -1.51 21.13
N ALA A 180 -10.76 -0.62 22.12
CA ALA A 180 -11.96 -0.25 22.85
C ALA A 180 -12.92 0.64 22.05
N LEU A 181 -12.42 1.39 21.05
CA LEU A 181 -13.23 2.30 20.23
C LEU A 181 -14.34 1.58 19.44
N PRO A 182 -14.07 0.52 18.65
CA PRO A 182 -15.12 -0.23 17.96
C PRO A 182 -16.14 -0.84 18.92
N VAL A 183 -15.70 -1.26 20.10
CA VAL A 183 -16.58 -1.88 21.11
C VAL A 183 -17.50 -0.83 21.73
N PHE A 184 -16.97 0.36 22.02
CA PHE A 184 -17.78 1.49 22.46
C PHE A 184 -18.76 1.95 21.38
N ALA A 185 -18.34 1.96 20.11
CA ALA A 185 -19.21 2.25 18.98
C ALA A 185 -20.35 1.24 18.85
N ILE A 186 -20.08 -0.06 19.03
CA ILE A 186 -21.12 -1.11 19.08
C ILE A 186 -22.09 -0.87 20.23
N ALA A 187 -21.59 -0.56 21.43
CA ALA A 187 -22.41 -0.32 22.61
C ALA A 187 -23.34 0.90 22.46
N LEU A 188 -22.92 1.91 21.70
CA LEU A 188 -23.71 3.12 21.43
C LEU A 188 -24.76 2.95 20.31
N GLN A 189 -24.69 1.86 19.53
CA GLN A 189 -25.45 1.70 18.30
C GLN A 189 -26.58 0.66 18.39
N GLN A 190 -27.18 0.51 19.58
CA GLN A 190 -28.22 -0.49 19.87
C GLN A 190 -29.54 -0.36 19.06
N GLY A 191 -29.61 0.54 18.09
CA GLY A 191 -30.77 0.72 17.20
C GLY A 191 -30.47 0.53 15.70
N LEU A 192 -29.25 0.20 15.31
CA LEU A 192 -28.93 -0.08 13.90
C LEU A 192 -29.37 -1.49 13.50
N GLU A 193 -29.81 -1.65 12.24
CA GLU A 193 -30.02 -2.96 11.64
C GLU A 193 -28.73 -3.79 11.75
N PRO A 194 -28.79 -5.09 12.11
CA PRO A 194 -27.60 -5.94 12.32
C PRO A 194 -26.59 -5.89 11.16
N ARG A 195 -27.08 -5.77 9.92
CA ARG A 195 -26.25 -5.68 8.72
C ARG A 195 -25.50 -4.34 8.61
N ALA A 196 -26.15 -3.24 8.97
CA ALA A 196 -25.53 -1.91 8.96
C ALA A 196 -24.46 -1.80 10.06
N LEU A 197 -24.74 -2.33 11.25
CA LEU A 197 -23.79 -2.43 12.35
C LEU A 197 -22.55 -3.25 11.94
N GLN A 198 -22.76 -4.42 11.33
CA GLN A 198 -21.66 -5.26 10.86
C GLN A 198 -20.75 -4.54 9.86
N ILE A 199 -21.33 -3.83 8.88
CA ILE A 199 -20.55 -3.09 7.88
C ILE A 199 -19.72 -1.98 8.54
N LEU A 200 -20.34 -1.20 9.43
CA LEU A 200 -19.67 -0.07 10.07
C LEU A 200 -18.51 -0.54 10.96
N VAL A 201 -18.76 -1.54 11.81
CA VAL A 201 -17.76 -2.13 12.71
C VAL A 201 -16.60 -2.74 11.90
N THR A 202 -16.93 -3.48 10.83
CA THR A 202 -15.90 -4.07 9.96
C THR A 202 -15.05 -2.99 9.31
N ALA A 203 -15.65 -1.90 8.83
CA ALA A 203 -14.93 -0.77 8.24
C ALA A 203 -14.03 -0.08 9.27
N GLU A 204 -14.54 0.21 10.47
CA GLU A 204 -13.78 0.83 11.55
C GLU A 204 -12.57 -0.01 11.97
N ILE A 205 -12.79 -1.31 12.22
CA ILE A 205 -11.73 -2.25 12.59
C ILE A 205 -10.70 -2.38 11.48
N THR A 206 -11.13 -2.41 10.22
CA THR A 206 -10.22 -2.44 9.06
C THR A 206 -9.36 -1.18 9.02
N ILE A 207 -9.96 0.01 9.18
CA ILE A 207 -9.23 1.28 9.17
C ILE A 207 -8.22 1.31 10.32
N LEU A 208 -8.64 0.97 11.54
CA LEU A 208 -7.78 0.96 12.72
C LEU A 208 -6.64 -0.06 12.57
N ALA A 209 -6.92 -1.30 12.14
CA ALA A 209 -5.90 -2.31 11.90
C ALA A 209 -4.89 -1.85 10.85
N LEU A 210 -5.34 -1.20 9.77
CA LEU A 210 -4.45 -0.66 8.74
C LEU A 210 -3.53 0.45 9.27
N LEU A 211 -3.96 1.27 10.22
CA LEU A 211 -3.09 2.27 10.87
C LEU A 211 -1.89 1.60 11.58
N PHE A 212 -2.09 0.43 12.17
CA PHE A 212 -1.02 -0.34 12.81
C PHE A 212 -0.07 -1.06 11.81
N THR A 213 -0.40 -1.10 10.51
CA THR A 213 0.46 -1.74 9.48
C THR A 213 1.60 -0.85 8.96
N THR A 214 1.86 0.27 9.63
CA THR A 214 2.91 1.21 9.24
C THR A 214 4.29 0.64 9.55
N VAL A 215 5.10 0.42 8.51
CA VAL A 215 6.48 -0.10 8.62
C VAL A 215 7.46 0.94 8.10
N GLU A 216 8.42 1.31 8.94
CA GLU A 216 9.44 2.31 8.60
C GLU A 216 10.71 1.64 8.08
N TYR A 217 10.98 1.79 6.77
CA TYR A 217 12.18 1.24 6.15
C TYR A 217 13.50 1.63 6.87
N PRO A 218 13.72 2.89 7.32
CA PRO A 218 14.96 3.22 8.04
C PRO A 218 15.16 2.43 9.33
N ILE A 219 14.08 2.15 10.07
CA ILE A 219 14.14 1.35 11.30
C ILE A 219 14.46 -0.11 10.97
N VAL A 220 13.80 -0.67 9.95
CA VAL A 220 14.07 -2.05 9.51
C VAL A 220 15.51 -2.20 9.01
N ALA A 221 15.98 -1.24 8.20
CA ALA A 221 17.36 -1.20 7.71
C ALA A 221 18.38 -1.10 8.85
N PHE A 222 18.14 -0.19 9.81
CA PHE A 222 18.99 -0.07 11.00
C PHE A 222 19.04 -1.37 11.81
N MET A 223 17.89 -1.93 12.16
CA MET A 223 17.83 -3.19 12.93
C MET A 223 18.50 -4.35 12.20
N ARG A 224 18.34 -4.43 10.87
CA ARG A 224 19.02 -5.43 10.04
C ARG A 224 20.53 -5.25 10.08
N VAL A 225 21.05 -4.03 9.88
CA VAL A 225 22.49 -3.74 9.94
C VAL A 225 23.06 -4.00 11.35
N SER A 226 22.25 -3.79 12.40
CA SER A 226 22.59 -4.18 13.78
C SER A 226 22.51 -5.69 14.05
N GLY A 227 22.37 -6.53 13.02
CA GLY A 227 22.35 -7.99 13.15
C GLY A 227 21.08 -8.57 13.80
N LYS A 228 19.99 -7.80 13.90
CA LYS A 228 18.72 -8.33 14.44
C LYS A 228 18.10 -9.30 13.45
N ALA A 229 17.71 -10.47 13.97
CA ALA A 229 16.97 -11.47 13.18
C ALA A 229 15.63 -10.89 12.68
N PRO A 230 15.16 -11.27 11.48
CA PRO A 230 13.92 -10.74 10.91
C PRO A 230 12.70 -10.92 11.83
N LEU A 231 12.63 -12.03 12.57
CA LEU A 231 11.56 -12.28 13.54
C LEU A 231 11.51 -11.22 14.64
N SER A 232 12.66 -10.81 15.18
CA SER A 232 12.72 -9.76 16.21
C SER A 232 12.26 -8.41 15.67
N ILE A 233 12.51 -8.12 14.39
CA ILE A 233 12.05 -6.89 13.73
C ILE A 233 10.53 -6.92 13.54
N ILE A 234 9.96 -8.08 13.17
CA ILE A 234 8.50 -8.28 13.06
C ILE A 234 7.84 -8.08 14.43
N LEU A 235 8.35 -8.76 15.46
CA LEU A 235 7.83 -8.64 16.83
C LEU A 235 7.92 -7.21 17.37
N TYR A 236 8.92 -6.43 16.94
CA TYR A 236 9.01 -5.02 17.30
C TYR A 236 7.86 -4.18 16.70
N HIS A 237 7.46 -4.45 15.46
CA HIS A 237 6.43 -3.67 14.76
C HIS A 237 4.99 -4.13 15.09
N ILE A 238 4.78 -5.38 15.48
CA ILE A 238 3.43 -5.93 15.67
C ILE A 238 2.80 -5.58 17.04
N LYS A 239 3.56 -5.04 18.00
CA LYS A 239 3.10 -4.87 19.40
C LYS A 239 1.79 -4.09 19.53
N GLY A 240 1.65 -2.97 18.82
CA GLY A 240 0.42 -2.19 18.81
C GLY A 240 -0.76 -2.97 18.24
N LEU A 241 -0.56 -3.65 17.10
CA LEU A 241 -1.58 -4.51 16.49
C LEU A 241 -1.98 -5.68 17.40
N ALA A 242 -1.03 -6.26 18.15
CA ALA A 242 -1.29 -7.33 19.09
C ALA A 242 -2.16 -6.85 20.26
N GLY A 243 -1.87 -5.66 20.82
CA GLY A 243 -2.71 -5.02 21.84
C GLY A 243 -4.12 -4.72 21.34
N PHE A 244 -4.24 -4.20 20.11
CA PHE A 244 -5.53 -3.98 19.44
C PHE A 244 -6.31 -5.29 19.27
N GLY A 245 -5.69 -6.30 18.66
CA GLY A 245 -6.35 -7.58 18.40
C GLY A 245 -6.79 -8.29 19.68
N ALA A 246 -5.99 -8.26 20.75
CA ALA A 246 -6.34 -8.87 22.03
C ALA A 246 -7.61 -8.26 22.63
N VAL A 247 -7.74 -6.92 22.62
CA VAL A 247 -8.89 -6.23 23.19
C VAL A 247 -10.15 -6.43 22.34
N VAL A 248 -10.07 -6.21 21.02
CA VAL A 248 -11.24 -6.33 20.14
C VAL A 248 -11.76 -7.78 20.10
N ALA A 249 -10.87 -8.77 19.99
CA ALA A 249 -11.28 -10.17 19.95
C ALA A 249 -11.93 -10.61 21.28
N CYS A 250 -11.35 -10.21 22.41
CA CYS A 250 -11.90 -10.52 23.73
C CYS A 250 -13.30 -9.93 23.92
N LEU A 251 -13.47 -8.64 23.62
CA LEU A 251 -14.74 -7.93 23.86
C LEU A 251 -15.87 -8.39 22.93
N ILE A 252 -15.57 -8.71 21.67
CA ILE A 252 -16.59 -9.22 20.74
C ILE A 252 -16.98 -10.66 21.06
N TRP A 253 -16.04 -11.47 21.59
CA TRP A 253 -16.35 -12.82 22.06
C TRP A 253 -17.36 -12.82 23.20
N PHE A 254 -17.29 -11.84 24.11
CA PHE A 254 -18.27 -11.68 25.18
C PHE A 254 -19.59 -11.02 24.73
N GLY A 255 -19.63 -10.39 23.56
CA GLY A 255 -20.80 -9.68 23.00
C GLY A 255 -21.72 -10.53 22.12
N ASP A 256 -21.66 -11.86 22.21
CA ASP A 256 -22.56 -12.82 21.55
C ASP A 256 -22.63 -12.75 20.01
N SER A 257 -21.54 -12.32 19.35
CA SER A 257 -21.46 -12.24 17.88
C SER A 257 -20.26 -13.00 17.31
N THR A 258 -20.38 -14.33 17.22
CA THR A 258 -19.33 -15.22 16.68
C THR A 258 -18.84 -14.78 15.30
N GLY A 259 -19.74 -14.30 14.43
CA GLY A 259 -19.39 -13.83 13.08
C GLY A 259 -18.51 -12.56 13.05
N LEU A 260 -18.75 -11.62 13.97
CA LEU A 260 -17.91 -10.42 14.09
C LEU A 260 -16.54 -10.79 14.65
N ALA A 261 -16.48 -11.64 15.68
CA ALA A 261 -15.21 -12.09 16.27
C ALA A 261 -14.30 -12.74 15.22
N VAL A 262 -14.85 -13.64 14.39
CA VAL A 262 -14.09 -14.27 13.28
C VAL A 262 -13.58 -13.22 12.29
N THR A 263 -14.42 -12.25 11.92
CA THR A 263 -14.05 -11.18 10.98
C THR A 263 -12.90 -10.33 11.52
N VAL A 264 -12.94 -9.97 12.80
CA VAL A 264 -11.86 -9.21 13.46
C VAL A 264 -10.57 -9.99 13.47
N VAL A 265 -10.60 -11.26 13.89
CA VAL A 265 -9.41 -12.11 13.92
C VAL A 265 -8.79 -12.20 12.52
N ALA A 266 -9.61 -12.36 11.49
CA ALA A 266 -9.14 -12.36 10.11
C ALA A 266 -8.47 -11.03 9.71
N ILE A 267 -9.05 -9.88 10.06
CA ILE A 267 -8.47 -8.56 9.78
C ILE A 267 -7.13 -8.37 10.50
N VAL A 268 -7.06 -8.73 11.78
CA VAL A 268 -5.83 -8.60 12.59
C VAL A 268 -4.72 -9.51 12.06
N LEU A 269 -5.05 -10.76 11.72
CA LEU A 269 -4.10 -11.68 11.10
C LEU A 269 -3.62 -11.18 9.74
N ALA A 270 -4.52 -10.68 8.90
CA ALA A 270 -4.16 -10.08 7.62
C ALA A 270 -3.24 -8.87 7.80
N ALA A 271 -3.52 -7.98 8.77
CA ALA A 271 -2.67 -6.85 9.10
C ALA A 271 -1.27 -7.29 9.61
N GLY A 272 -1.21 -8.31 10.46
CA GLY A 272 0.05 -8.88 10.95
C GLY A 272 0.88 -9.50 9.83
N PHE A 273 0.20 -10.19 8.91
CA PHE A 273 0.79 -10.76 7.71
C PHE A 273 1.35 -9.69 6.75
N LEU A 274 0.63 -8.58 6.57
CA LEU A 274 1.11 -7.42 5.81
C LEU A 274 2.39 -6.83 6.41
N ILE A 275 2.44 -6.67 7.74
CA ILE A 275 3.65 -6.22 8.45
C ILE A 275 4.81 -7.19 8.21
N ALA A 276 4.56 -8.50 8.35
CA ALA A 276 5.58 -9.53 8.18
C ALA A 276 6.17 -9.52 6.77
N ILE A 277 5.35 -9.53 5.72
CA ILE A 277 5.84 -9.49 4.33
C ILE A 277 6.64 -8.22 4.07
N ARG A 278 6.14 -7.05 4.48
CA ARG A 278 6.85 -5.77 4.27
C ARG A 278 8.24 -5.81 4.90
N ILE A 279 8.35 -6.26 6.15
CA ILE A 279 9.62 -6.34 6.86
C ILE A 279 10.56 -7.33 6.18
N LEU A 280 10.08 -8.53 5.84
CA LEU A 280 10.89 -9.54 5.16
C LEU A 280 11.39 -9.04 3.80
N LEU A 281 10.55 -8.38 3.03
CA LEU A 281 10.93 -7.80 1.74
C LEU A 281 11.89 -6.62 1.89
N TYR A 282 11.75 -5.78 2.92
CA TYR A 282 12.72 -4.71 3.23
C TYR A 282 14.07 -5.26 3.74
N CYS A 283 14.06 -6.43 4.36
CA CYS A 283 15.31 -7.12 4.72
C CYS A 283 16.03 -7.67 3.49
N ILE A 284 15.32 -7.94 2.39
CA ILE A 284 15.92 -8.49 1.16
C ILE A 284 16.21 -7.37 0.15
N HIS A 285 15.32 -6.41 0.00
CA HIS A 285 15.33 -5.40 -1.04
C HIS A 285 15.26 -3.99 -0.45
N PHE A 286 15.74 -3.00 -1.19
CA PHE A 286 15.53 -1.60 -0.82
C PHE A 286 14.05 -1.22 -0.93
N LYS A 287 13.67 -0.17 -0.19
CA LYS A 287 12.28 0.26 0.03
C LYS A 287 11.38 0.16 -1.19
N ALA A 288 11.76 0.79 -2.31
CA ALA A 288 10.91 0.88 -3.49
C ALA A 288 10.58 -0.49 -4.12
N ILE A 289 11.55 -1.42 -4.14
CA ILE A 289 11.29 -2.79 -4.60
C ILE A 289 10.47 -3.55 -3.56
N GLY A 290 10.77 -3.38 -2.27
CA GLY A 290 10.01 -4.03 -1.21
C GLY A 290 8.53 -3.63 -1.23
N ASP A 291 8.22 -2.36 -1.45
CA ASP A 291 6.86 -1.83 -1.60
C ASP A 291 6.15 -2.45 -2.81
N LEU A 292 6.81 -2.49 -3.97
CA LEU A 292 6.27 -3.09 -5.20
C LEU A 292 5.96 -4.59 -5.01
N LEU A 293 6.93 -5.34 -4.47
CA LEU A 293 6.78 -6.77 -4.23
C LEU A 293 5.71 -7.06 -3.17
N THR A 294 5.57 -6.20 -2.16
CA THR A 294 4.49 -6.31 -1.17
C THR A 294 3.14 -6.20 -1.88
N GLY A 295 2.95 -5.19 -2.74
CA GLY A 295 1.71 -5.01 -3.50
C GLY A 295 1.38 -6.21 -4.39
N LEU A 296 2.36 -6.71 -5.15
CA LEU A 296 2.20 -7.91 -5.99
C LEU A 296 1.84 -9.15 -5.15
N THR A 297 2.48 -9.29 -3.99
CA THR A 297 2.25 -10.41 -3.08
C THR A 297 0.83 -10.38 -2.50
N ILE A 298 0.36 -9.21 -2.07
CA ILE A 298 -1.02 -9.04 -1.59
C ILE A 298 -2.00 -9.40 -2.70
N ALA A 299 -1.79 -8.88 -3.91
CA ALA A 299 -2.66 -9.15 -5.05
C ALA A 299 -2.70 -10.66 -5.37
N ALA A 300 -1.54 -11.32 -5.37
CA ALA A 300 -1.44 -12.76 -5.60
C ALA A 300 -2.17 -13.58 -4.53
N ILE A 301 -2.08 -13.17 -3.26
CA ILE A 301 -2.71 -13.87 -2.14
C ILE A 301 -4.22 -13.66 -2.13
N MET A 302 -4.67 -12.43 -2.34
CA MET A 302 -6.10 -12.15 -2.55
C MET A 302 -6.62 -12.99 -3.70
N GLY A 303 -5.82 -13.17 -4.75
CA GLY A 303 -6.14 -14.11 -5.81
C GLY A 303 -6.23 -15.57 -5.35
N ALA A 304 -5.23 -16.06 -4.63
CA ALA A 304 -5.21 -17.43 -4.12
C ALA A 304 -6.41 -17.72 -3.19
N VAL A 305 -6.78 -16.77 -2.33
CA VAL A 305 -7.98 -16.88 -1.47
C VAL A 305 -9.24 -17.03 -2.32
N VAL A 306 -9.31 -16.37 -3.48
CA VAL A 306 -10.50 -16.43 -4.35
C VAL A 306 -10.60 -17.76 -5.11
N ILE A 307 -9.49 -18.31 -5.63
CA ILE A 307 -9.50 -19.56 -6.41
C ILE A 307 -9.54 -20.78 -5.51
N ALA A 308 -8.75 -20.74 -4.44
CA ALA A 308 -8.44 -21.88 -3.62
C ALA A 308 -8.30 -21.41 -2.16
N ALA A 309 -9.41 -20.87 -1.62
CA ALA A 309 -9.51 -20.42 -0.24
C ALA A 309 -8.89 -21.41 0.78
N PRO A 310 -9.08 -22.75 0.65
CA PRO A 310 -8.47 -23.70 1.58
C PRO A 310 -6.94 -23.79 1.48
N LEU A 311 -6.37 -23.50 0.31
CA LEU A 311 -4.93 -23.57 0.05
C LEU A 311 -4.19 -22.25 0.32
N ALA A 312 -4.92 -21.14 0.38
CA ALA A 312 -4.32 -19.83 0.62
C ALA A 312 -3.48 -19.74 1.92
N PRO A 313 -3.88 -20.31 3.07
CA PRO A 313 -3.06 -20.29 4.28
C PRO A 313 -1.72 -21.03 4.10
N VAL A 314 -1.73 -22.14 3.35
CA VAL A 314 -0.52 -22.92 3.06
C VAL A 314 0.43 -22.12 2.17
N LEU A 315 -0.09 -21.46 1.14
CA LEU A 315 0.69 -20.59 0.25
C LEU A 315 1.29 -19.39 1.01
N MET A 316 0.50 -18.76 1.88
CA MET A 316 0.97 -17.69 2.76
C MET A 316 2.11 -18.17 3.67
N ALA A 317 1.97 -19.34 4.29
CA ALA A 317 2.98 -19.93 5.16
C ALA A 317 4.29 -20.25 4.40
N LEU A 318 4.19 -20.86 3.22
CA LEU A 318 5.34 -21.17 2.36
C LEU A 318 6.06 -19.91 1.89
N LEU A 319 5.30 -18.88 1.53
CA LEU A 319 5.85 -17.60 1.14
C LEU A 319 6.62 -16.95 2.29
N VAL A 320 5.99 -16.85 3.47
CA VAL A 320 6.62 -16.28 4.67
C VAL A 320 7.86 -17.07 5.04
N TRP A 321 7.81 -18.41 4.99
CA TRP A 321 8.95 -19.28 5.24
C TRP A 321 10.12 -19.00 4.27
N ASN A 322 9.85 -18.95 2.97
CA ASN A 322 10.87 -18.68 1.95
C ASN A 322 11.47 -17.28 2.10
N LEU A 323 10.63 -16.26 2.32
CA LEU A 323 11.08 -14.89 2.56
C LEU A 323 11.88 -14.78 3.85
N HIS A 324 11.46 -15.45 4.92
CA HIS A 324 12.17 -15.50 6.20
C HIS A 324 13.56 -16.12 6.03
N ARG A 325 13.66 -17.28 5.36
CA ARG A 325 14.95 -17.94 5.11
C ARG A 325 15.90 -17.03 4.33
N ARG A 326 15.41 -16.35 3.29
CA ARG A 326 16.21 -15.41 2.47
C ARG A 326 16.62 -14.16 3.25
N ALA A 327 15.72 -13.61 4.06
CA ALA A 327 15.99 -12.45 4.90
C ALA A 327 17.05 -12.77 5.97
N SER A 328 16.93 -13.92 6.65
CA SER A 328 17.87 -14.39 7.67
C SER A 328 19.26 -14.65 7.08
N ALA A 329 19.36 -15.18 5.86
CA ALA A 329 20.64 -15.33 5.17
C ALA A 329 21.35 -13.99 4.86
N ARG A 330 20.59 -12.88 4.77
CA ARG A 330 21.10 -11.53 4.50
C ARG A 330 21.36 -10.70 5.77
N THR A 331 21.09 -11.23 6.95
CA THR A 331 21.32 -10.55 8.24
C THR A 331 22.81 -10.40 8.54
N TRP A 332 23.66 -11.28 8.01
CA TRP A 332 25.11 -11.31 8.26
C TRP A 332 25.97 -10.75 7.13
N LEU A 333 25.33 -10.32 6.03
CA LEU A 333 26.02 -9.72 4.90
C LEU A 333 26.03 -8.20 5.12
N ILE A 334 27.20 -7.65 5.41
CA ILE A 334 27.46 -6.21 5.34
C ILE A 334 27.38 -5.85 3.85
N THR A 335 26.24 -5.31 3.42
CA THR A 335 25.99 -4.84 2.04
C THR A 335 25.95 -3.34 2.01
#